data_AF-A0A523EL28-F1
#
_entry.id   AF-A0A523EL28-F1
#
_cell.length_a   1.000
_cell.length_b   1.000
_cell.length_c   1.000
_cell.angle_alpha   90.00
_cell.angle_beta   90.00
_cell.angle_gamma   90.00
#
_symmetry.space_group_name_H-M   'P 1'
#
loop_
_entity.id
_entity.type
_entity.pdbx_description
1 polymer ?
#
loop_
_entity_poly.entity_id
_entity_poly.type
_entity_poly.pdbx_seq_one_letter_code
_entity_poly.pdbx_strand_id
1 'polypeptide(L)' 'MAVDVRTEPTFNAGTPYVLFEGPYVHRAGPDYDMAPDGERFVMLLRDASENALAGREINIVLNWLEGLDHLDPSE' A
#
# COMPACT_ATOMS: atom_id res chain seq x y z
N MET A 1 -10.43 13.16 -3.23
CA MET A 1 -11.41 14.19 -3.65
C MET A 1 -12.79 13.56 -3.57
N ALA A 2 -13.79 14.32 -3.14
CA ALA A 2 -15.19 13.93 -3.21
C ALA A 2 -16.01 15.09 -3.79
N VAL A 3 -17.21 14.76 -4.25
CA VAL A 3 -18.20 15.73 -4.71
C VAL A 3 -19.57 15.19 -4.36
N ASP A 4 -20.42 16.03 -3.80
CA ASP A 4 -21.81 15.65 -3.54
C ASP A 4 -22.55 15.61 -4.87
N VAL A 5 -23.33 14.54 -5.10
CA VAL A 5 -24.08 14.34 -6.34
C VAL A 5 -25.56 14.15 -6.01
N ARG A 6 -26.42 14.85 -6.75
CA ARG A 6 -27.85 14.57 -6.83
C ARG A 6 -28.17 14.08 -8.23
N THR A 7 -28.93 13.01 -8.34
CA THR A 7 -29.34 12.43 -9.63
C THR A 7 -30.78 12.75 -10.00
N GLU A 8 -31.58 13.25 -9.07
CA GLU A 8 -33.01 13.50 -9.25
C GLU A 8 -33.42 14.89 -8.71
N PRO A 9 -34.37 15.58 -9.38
CA PRO A 9 -35.00 15.21 -10.67
C PRO A 9 -34.07 15.40 -11.88
N THR A 10 -32.96 16.09 -11.71
CA THR A 10 -31.89 16.25 -12.70
C THR A 10 -30.54 16.11 -12.03
N PHE A 11 -29.53 15.74 -12.83
CA PHE A 11 -28.17 15.63 -12.33
C PHE A 11 -27.62 17.00 -11.89
N ASN A 12 -27.07 17.05 -10.67
CA ASN A 12 -26.35 18.19 -10.15
C ASN A 12 -25.11 17.69 -9.38
N ALA A 13 -23.93 18.17 -9.78
CA ALA A 13 -22.69 17.98 -9.04
C ALA A 13 -22.39 19.24 -8.23
N GLY A 14 -22.08 19.06 -6.94
CA GLY A 14 -21.67 20.13 -6.04
C GLY A 14 -20.23 20.59 -6.29
N THR A 15 -19.71 21.39 -5.37
CA THR A 15 -18.30 21.83 -5.38
C THR A 15 -17.41 20.69 -4.88
N PRO A 16 -16.38 20.26 -5.63
CA PRO A 16 -15.44 19.25 -5.17
C PRO A 16 -14.68 19.69 -3.91
N TYR A 17 -14.42 18.76 -3.00
CA TYR A 17 -13.63 18.98 -1.80
C TYR A 17 -12.60 17.87 -1.58
N VAL A 18 -11.57 18.20 -0.81
CA VAL A 18 -10.49 17.27 -0.47
C VAL A 18 -10.99 16.30 0.59
N LEU A 19 -10.73 15.00 0.40
CA LEU A 19 -11.05 13.95 1.39
C LEU A 19 -9.85 13.66 2.29
N PHE A 20 -8.65 13.67 1.73
CA PHE A 20 -7.43 13.25 2.39
C PHE A 20 -6.31 14.22 2.00
N GLU A 21 -5.56 14.68 2.99
CA GLU A 21 -4.33 15.45 2.84
C GLU A 21 -3.20 14.70 3.53
N GLY A 22 -2.02 14.68 2.92
CA GLY A 22 -0.88 13.98 3.49
C GLY A 22 0.23 13.74 2.49
N PRO A 23 1.37 13.21 2.98
CA PRO A 23 2.52 12.93 2.14
C PRO A 23 2.29 11.63 1.35
N TYR A 24 1.29 11.58 0.47
CA TYR A 24 0.99 10.36 -0.29
C TYR A 24 1.95 10.17 -1.47
N VAL A 25 2.15 8.91 -1.85
CA VAL A 25 2.82 8.57 -3.11
C VAL A 25 1.92 8.97 -4.29
N HIS A 26 2.53 9.49 -5.36
CA HIS A 26 1.85 9.85 -6.60
C HIS A 26 2.55 9.15 -7.78
N ARG A 27 1.85 8.26 -8.47
CA ARG A 27 2.23 7.48 -9.64
C ARG A 27 1.13 7.64 -10.70
N ALA A 28 1.40 7.14 -11.90
CA ALA A 28 0.41 7.14 -12.96
C ALA A 28 -0.67 6.08 -12.66
N GLY A 29 -1.94 6.50 -12.63
CA GLY A 29 -3.08 5.65 -12.31
C GLY A 29 -3.53 5.77 -10.85
N PRO A 30 -4.48 4.92 -10.39
CA PRO A 30 -4.95 4.94 -9.01
C PRO A 30 -3.86 4.50 -8.03
N ASP A 31 -3.49 5.37 -7.09
CA ASP A 31 -2.57 5.07 -5.97
C ASP A 31 -3.31 4.72 -4.67
N TYR A 32 -4.55 4.29 -4.80
CA TYR A 32 -5.40 3.91 -3.70
C TYR A 32 -6.24 2.70 -4.07
N ASP A 33 -6.68 1.98 -3.05
CA ASP A 33 -7.72 0.96 -3.16
C ASP A 33 -8.82 1.25 -2.14
N MET A 34 -10.01 0.70 -2.36
CA MET A 34 -11.21 0.95 -1.56
C MET A 34 -11.82 -0.36 -1.10
N ALA A 35 -12.20 -0.43 0.17
CA ALA A 35 -12.96 -1.56 0.68
C ALA A 35 -14.33 -1.65 -0.04
N PRO A 36 -14.92 -2.85 -0.19
CA PRO A 36 -16.23 -3.01 -0.84
C PRO A 36 -17.37 -2.23 -0.17
N ASP A 37 -17.23 -1.91 1.11
CA ASP A 37 -18.16 -1.09 1.88
C ASP A 37 -18.08 0.41 1.53
N GLY A 38 -17.03 0.85 0.83
CA GLY A 38 -16.79 2.25 0.48
C GLY A 38 -16.35 3.13 1.66
N GLU A 39 -16.17 2.57 2.85
CA GLU A 39 -15.89 3.32 4.07
C GLU A 39 -14.39 3.45 4.36
N ARG A 40 -13.57 2.56 3.76
CA ARG A 40 -12.13 2.49 4.02
C ARG A 40 -11.32 2.61 2.75
N PHE A 41 -10.27 3.41 2.84
CA PHE A 41 -9.31 3.65 1.77
C PHE A 41 -7.93 3.16 2.19
N VAL A 42 -7.24 2.46 1.30
CA VAL A 42 -5.83 2.10 1.46
C VAL A 42 -5.02 3.03 0.57
N MET A 43 -4.12 3.79 1.17
CA MET A 43 -3.25 4.75 0.47
C MET A 43 -1.80 4.55 0.89
N LEU A 44 -0.87 4.70 -0.06
CA LEU A 44 0.55 4.64 0.24
C LEU A 44 1.04 6.00 0.74
N LEU A 45 1.57 6.01 1.96
CA LEU A 45 2.35 7.13 2.47
C LEU A 45 3.74 7.09 1.83
N ARG A 46 4.21 8.26 1.39
CA ARG A 46 5.61 8.48 1.07
C ARG A 46 6.37 8.34 2.37
N ASP A 47 7.31 7.42 2.38
CA ASP A 47 8.25 7.29 3.48
C ASP A 47 9.07 8.60 3.53
N ALA A 48 8.81 9.42 4.54
CA ALA A 48 9.53 10.67 4.77
C ALA A 48 10.86 10.45 5.51
N SER A 49 11.13 9.20 5.91
CA SER A 49 12.40 8.86 6.55
C SER A 49 13.49 8.71 5.50
N GLU A 50 14.66 9.32 5.71
CA GLU A 50 15.88 9.03 4.95
C GLU A 50 16.34 7.55 5.09
N ASN A 51 15.58 6.77 5.84
CA ASN A 51 15.84 5.45 6.36
C ASN A 51 14.75 4.43 5.95
N ALA A 52 14.04 4.63 4.82
CA ALA A 52 13.06 3.66 4.30
C ALA A 52 13.62 2.23 4.05
N LEU A 53 14.96 2.09 4.10
CA LEU A 53 15.70 0.83 4.06
C LEU A 53 16.27 0.40 5.43
N ALA A 54 16.34 1.30 6.42
CA ALA A 54 16.86 1.00 7.74
C ALA A 54 15.87 0.09 8.49
N GLY A 55 16.30 -1.13 8.78
CA GLY A 55 15.49 -2.14 9.47
C GLY A 55 14.96 -3.27 8.58
N ARG A 56 15.24 -3.26 7.28
CA ARG A 56 15.05 -4.47 6.45
C ARG A 56 16.28 -5.36 6.57
N GLU A 57 16.23 -6.27 7.53
CA GLU A 57 17.19 -7.36 7.63
C GLU A 57 16.89 -8.39 6.54
N ILE A 58 17.79 -8.48 5.55
CA ILE A 58 17.71 -9.52 4.53
C ILE A 58 18.63 -10.65 4.99
N ASN A 59 18.03 -11.75 5.41
CA ASN A 59 18.76 -12.98 5.69
C ASN A 59 18.99 -13.73 4.37
N ILE A 60 20.22 -13.70 3.87
CA ILE A 60 20.63 -14.44 2.68
C ILE A 60 21.31 -15.72 3.14
N VAL A 61 20.68 -16.86 2.89
CA VAL A 61 21.29 -18.16 3.13
C VAL A 61 21.88 -18.66 1.83
N LEU A 62 23.21 -18.65 1.76
CA LEU A 62 23.96 -19.19 0.63
C LEU A 62 24.13 -20.69 0.83
N ASN A 63 24.21 -21.43 -0.28
CA ASN A 63 24.54 -22.86 -0.28
C ASN A 63 23.66 -23.73 0.63
N TRP A 64 22.37 -23.39 0.76
CA TRP A 64 21.41 -24.12 1.62
C TRP A 64 21.46 -25.65 1.44
N LEU A 65 21.63 -26.12 0.19
CA LEU A 65 21.67 -27.54 -0.11
C LEU A 65 22.94 -28.24 0.41
N GLU A 66 24.08 -27.56 0.51
CA GLU A 66 25.33 -28.13 1.03
C GLU A 66 25.24 -28.38 2.55
N GLY A 67 24.37 -27.65 3.26
CA GLY A 67 24.13 -27.85 4.69
C GLY A 67 23.23 -29.03 5.02
N LEU A 68 22.52 -29.60 4.02
CA LEU A 68 21.60 -30.73 4.23
C LEU A 68 22.35 -32.06 4.45
N ASP A 69 23.59 -32.19 3.96
CA ASP A 69 24.40 -33.40 4.10
C ASP A 69 24.83 -33.67 5.56
N HIS A 70 24.75 -32.67 6.44
CA HIS A 70 25.07 -32.80 7.87
C HIS A 70 23.83 -32.97 8.77
N LEU A 71 22.62 -32.94 8.20
CA LEU A 71 21.35 -33.07 8.92
C LEU A 71 20.71 -34.45 8.79
N ASP A 72 21.41 -35.45 8.22
CA ASP A 72 21.04 -36.85 8.34
C ASP A 72 21.79 -37.49 9.53
N PRO A 73 21.24 -37.44 10.77
CA PRO A 73 21.69 -38.28 11.86
C PRO A 73 21.18 -39.70 11.62
N SER A 74 21.78 -40.42 10.67
CA SER A 74 21.69 -41.86 10.64
C SER A 74 22.74 -42.45 11.58
N GLU A 75 22.24 -42.98 12.71
CA GLU A 75 22.85 -43.69 13.86
C GLU A 75 23.14 -42.88 15.15
#